data_AF-A0A1I7TXA4-F1
#
_entry.id   AF-A0A1I7TXA4-F1
#
_cell.length_a   1.000
_cell.length_b   1.000
_cell.length_c   1.000
_cell.angle_alpha   90.00
_cell.angle_beta   90.00
_cell.angle_gamma   90.00
#
_symmetry.space_group_name_H-M   'P 1'
#
loop_
_entity.id
_entity.type
_entity.pdbx_description
1 polymer ?
#
loop_
_entity_poly.entity_id
_entity_poly.type
_entity_poly.pdbx_seq_one_letter_code
_entity_poly.pdbx_strand_id
1 'polypeptide(L)'
;MDHFPLFHLPAVAFAEVIRRLPLYDIREAPRLSVKMAKKMFVELVDKWGTECVEYHVSSSLITTNNSMEMGNSKVPISIELNEDSEYIINLSFQDKFEGLKLITEHLCSLFKTDISNVYVSSVLHPDGPANLMEWILERQKGFPDFIQKCGRRTDTADTAIEHISDKENRTIFSVLDKNQGSVTASKMEGKWLNLRQCFWLTLDNLLSVNCSVLNVTESQLKNVEMNRFLKKWMESDMKFKEMKVHMEVIDSDVLFSGTSVTKREVDVKRIYPRFDSSSCYEINGGFDIKRKDGMIATIIQDQGPDQERLFHMIVWEKKADKPLFN
;
A
#
# COMPACT_ATOMS: atom_id res chain seq x y z
N MET A 1 6.99 10.21 33.53
CA MET A 1 6.68 8.91 32.91
C MET A 1 8.02 8.32 32.58
N ASP A 2 8.44 7.34 33.35
CA ASP A 2 9.78 6.76 33.24
C ASP A 2 9.84 5.93 31.95
N HIS A 3 10.74 6.32 31.04
CA HIS A 3 11.00 5.59 29.80
C HIS A 3 11.49 4.17 30.13
N PHE A 4 10.98 3.17 29.40
CA PHE A 4 11.35 1.77 29.62
C PHE A 4 12.86 1.58 29.38
N PRO A 5 13.63 1.04 30.35
CA PRO A 5 15.10 1.00 30.29
C PRO A 5 15.65 -0.15 29.42
N LEU A 6 14.83 -0.72 28.54
CA LEU A 6 15.25 -1.80 27.63
C LEU A 6 16.32 -1.30 26.64
N PHE A 7 16.24 -0.01 26.32
CA PHE A 7 16.99 0.64 25.27
C PHE A 7 18.34 1.23 25.74
N HIS A 8 18.87 0.78 26.87
CA HIS A 8 20.17 1.26 27.39
C HIS A 8 21.12 0.08 27.66
N LEU A 9 20.78 -1.11 27.17
CA LEU A 9 21.50 -2.34 27.47
C LEU A 9 22.62 -2.62 26.45
N PRO A 10 23.78 -3.16 26.90
CA PRO A 10 24.81 -3.69 26.00
C PRO A 10 24.25 -4.74 25.04
N ALA A 11 24.78 -4.85 23.82
CA ALA A 11 24.23 -5.69 22.75
C ALA A 11 24.00 -7.18 23.13
N VAL A 12 24.86 -7.75 23.98
CA VAL A 12 24.70 -9.11 24.50
C VAL A 12 23.53 -9.19 25.49
N ALA A 13 23.35 -8.16 26.31
CA ALA A 13 22.21 -8.05 27.21
C ALA A 13 20.93 -7.74 26.44
N PHE A 14 20.96 -6.98 25.34
CA PHE A 14 19.79 -6.78 24.47
C PHE A 14 19.37 -8.07 23.76
N ALA A 15 20.32 -8.83 23.20
CA ALA A 15 20.04 -10.12 22.57
C ALA A 15 19.55 -11.18 23.58
N GLU A 16 20.12 -11.20 24.79
CA GLU A 16 19.69 -12.08 25.87
C GLU A 16 18.38 -11.60 26.51
N VAL A 17 18.10 -10.30 26.53
CA VAL A 17 16.82 -9.72 26.94
C VAL A 17 15.76 -10.02 25.90
N ILE A 18 15.99 -9.86 24.59
CA ILE A 18 15.05 -10.33 23.55
C ILE A 18 14.75 -11.83 23.72
N ARG A 19 15.76 -12.65 24.04
CA ARG A 19 15.60 -14.10 24.32
C ARG A 19 14.86 -14.41 25.63
N ARG A 20 14.98 -13.56 26.64
CA ARG A 20 14.39 -13.73 27.99
C ARG A 20 13.25 -12.78 28.29
N LEU A 21 12.83 -11.97 27.32
CA LEU A 21 11.72 -11.04 27.44
C LEU A 21 10.53 -11.91 27.81
N PRO A 22 9.95 -11.76 29.00
CA PRO A 22 8.55 -12.04 29.10
C PRO A 22 7.93 -10.94 28.22
N LEU A 23 7.55 -11.29 26.98
CA LEU A 23 6.73 -10.45 26.09
C LEU A 23 5.33 -10.24 26.69
N TYR A 24 5.26 -9.99 28.00
CA TYR A 24 4.05 -10.00 28.81
C TYR A 24 3.20 -8.74 28.64
N ASP A 25 3.64 -7.80 27.79
CA ASP A 25 2.76 -6.75 27.27
C ASP A 25 2.66 -6.73 25.73
N ILE A 26 3.21 -7.72 25.01
CA ILE A 26 2.76 -8.01 23.65
C ILE A 26 1.51 -8.89 23.78
N ARG A 27 0.38 -8.28 24.17
CA ARG A 27 -0.93 -8.94 24.09
C ARG A 27 -1.31 -9.26 22.63
N GLU A 28 -0.65 -8.62 21.65
CA GLU A 28 -0.95 -8.72 20.23
C GLU A 28 0.33 -8.68 19.36
N ALA A 29 0.40 -9.53 18.34
CA ALA A 29 1.59 -9.73 17.51
C ALA A 29 2.10 -8.43 16.81
N PRO A 30 3.42 -8.22 16.69
CA PRO A 30 3.98 -7.07 15.99
C PRO A 30 3.72 -7.16 14.48
N ARG A 31 3.75 -6.00 13.81
CA ARG A 31 3.71 -5.92 12.36
C ARG A 31 5.12 -6.10 11.80
N LEU A 32 5.24 -6.99 10.82
CA LEU A 32 6.50 -7.29 10.17
C LEU A 32 6.50 -6.72 8.74
N SER A 33 7.48 -5.88 8.43
CA SER A 33 7.65 -5.28 7.11
C SER A 33 8.96 -5.74 6.47
N VAL A 34 8.91 -6.24 5.25
CA VAL A 34 10.11 -6.62 4.47
C VAL A 34 10.45 -5.49 3.50
N LYS A 35 11.65 -4.91 3.61
CA LYS A 35 12.08 -3.79 2.75
C LYS A 35 13.31 -4.16 1.92
N MET A 36 13.21 -4.00 0.60
CA MET A 36 14.27 -4.21 -0.37
C MET A 36 14.44 -2.99 -1.27
N ALA A 37 15.35 -2.09 -0.88
CA ALA A 37 15.69 -0.91 -1.67
C ALA A 37 17.18 -0.56 -1.51
N LYS A 38 17.53 0.70 -1.21
CA LYS A 38 18.93 1.10 -0.99
C LYS A 38 19.58 0.30 0.14
N LYS A 39 18.77 -0.04 1.15
CA LYS A 39 19.08 -1.00 2.20
C LYS A 39 18.09 -2.17 2.09
N MET A 40 18.52 -3.36 2.50
CA MET A 40 17.65 -4.53 2.66
C MET A 40 17.49 -4.80 4.14
N PHE A 41 16.26 -4.86 4.64
CA PHE A 41 16.02 -5.08 6.06
C PHE A 41 14.61 -5.61 6.33
N VAL A 42 14.45 -6.22 7.51
CA VAL A 42 13.14 -6.54 8.09
C VAL A 42 12.88 -5.57 9.23
N GLU A 43 11.71 -4.96 9.24
CA GLU A 43 11.29 -4.01 10.25
C GLU A 43 10.20 -4.64 11.11
N LEU A 44 10.37 -4.57 12.43
CA LEU A 44 9.34 -4.90 13.40
C LEU A 44 8.81 -3.62 14.00
N VAL A 45 7.50 -3.42 13.87
CA VAL A 45 6.80 -2.29 14.43
C VAL A 45 5.75 -2.81 15.40
N ASP A 46 5.66 -2.20 16.57
CA ASP A 46 4.57 -2.49 17.49
C ASP A 46 3.19 -2.13 16.86
N LYS A 47 2.10 -2.53 17.53
CA LYS A 47 0.75 -2.29 17.02
C LYS A 47 0.45 -0.81 16.79
N TRP A 48 1.01 0.06 17.64
CA TRP A 48 0.70 1.48 17.68
C TRP A 48 1.59 2.31 16.74
N GLY A 49 2.64 1.73 16.18
CA GLY A 49 3.62 2.46 15.37
C GLY A 49 4.56 3.32 16.20
N THR A 50 4.70 3.04 17.49
CA THR A 50 5.46 3.86 18.45
C THR A 50 6.88 3.37 18.68
N GLU A 51 7.12 2.07 18.53
CA GLU A 51 8.44 1.46 18.67
C GLU A 51 8.78 0.64 17.42
N CYS A 52 10.04 0.78 16.98
CA CYS A 52 10.56 0.16 15.77
C CYS A 52 11.93 -0.47 16.01
N VAL A 53 12.15 -1.65 15.43
CA VAL A 53 13.46 -2.31 15.34
C VAL A 53 13.71 -2.73 13.91
N GLU A 54 14.83 -2.32 13.33
CA GLU A 54 15.24 -2.66 11.97
C GLU A 54 16.38 -3.69 11.96
N TYR A 55 16.19 -4.79 11.23
CA TYR A 55 17.17 -5.86 11.04
C TYR A 55 17.79 -5.75 9.65
N HIS A 56 18.92 -5.06 9.55
CA HIS A 56 19.60 -4.73 8.30
C HIS A 56 20.47 -5.88 7.81
N VAL A 57 20.33 -6.19 6.53
CA VAL A 57 21.17 -7.17 5.85
C VAL A 57 22.27 -6.45 5.06
N SER A 58 23.51 -6.75 5.41
CA SER A 58 24.68 -6.24 4.72
C SER A 58 25.64 -7.37 4.32
N SER A 59 26.39 -7.13 3.25
CA SER A 59 27.51 -7.98 2.84
C SER A 59 28.83 -7.53 3.46
N SER A 60 28.81 -6.44 4.21
CA SER A 60 29.98 -5.95 4.93
C SER A 60 30.33 -6.91 6.06
N LEU A 61 31.62 -7.18 6.22
CA LEU A 61 32.13 -7.92 7.37
C LEU A 61 31.84 -7.14 8.64
N ILE A 62 31.11 -7.77 9.55
CA ILE A 62 30.90 -7.27 10.91
C ILE A 62 31.99 -7.88 11.78
N THR A 63 32.88 -7.05 12.32
CA THR A 63 34.06 -7.47 13.09
C THR A 63 33.79 -7.63 14.59
N THR A 64 32.53 -7.56 15.01
CA THR A 64 32.14 -7.70 16.41
C THR A 64 32.15 -9.15 16.86
N ASN A 65 32.38 -9.40 18.15
CA ASN A 65 32.27 -10.75 18.74
C ASN A 65 30.82 -11.21 18.98
N ASN A 66 29.84 -10.34 18.71
CA ASN A 66 28.43 -10.64 18.91
C ASN A 66 27.87 -11.42 17.72
N SER A 67 27.00 -12.37 18.00
CA SER A 67 26.35 -13.18 16.98
C SER A 67 24.99 -13.64 17.44
N MET A 68 24.09 -13.84 16.49
CA MET A 68 22.73 -14.29 16.69
C MET A 68 22.56 -15.70 16.12
N GLU A 69 21.88 -16.56 16.87
CA GLU A 69 21.50 -17.89 16.39
C GLU A 69 20.20 -17.79 15.60
N MET A 70 20.26 -18.21 14.34
CA MET A 70 19.11 -18.25 13.42
C MET A 70 19.04 -19.66 12.82
N GLY A 71 18.15 -20.49 13.38
CA GLY A 71 18.10 -21.91 13.05
C GLY A 71 19.42 -22.62 13.43
N ASN A 72 20.05 -23.27 12.46
CA ASN A 72 21.34 -23.95 12.65
C ASN A 72 22.56 -23.05 12.36
N SER A 73 22.33 -21.77 12.07
CA SER A 73 23.36 -20.82 11.67
C SER A 73 23.64 -19.80 12.75
N LYS A 74 24.91 -19.42 12.91
CA LYS A 74 25.36 -18.36 13.81
C LYS A 74 25.83 -17.16 12.98
N VAL A 75 25.08 -16.07 13.05
CA VAL A 75 25.27 -14.89 12.18
C VAL A 75 25.89 -13.75 12.98
N PRO A 76 27.01 -13.14 12.54
CA PRO A 76 27.60 -11.97 13.20
C PRO A 76 26.64 -10.76 13.19
N ILE A 77 26.57 -10.03 14.32
CA ILE A 77 25.67 -8.88 14.46
C ILE A 77 26.35 -7.64 15.06
N SER A 78 26.02 -6.44 14.56
CA SER A 78 26.24 -5.18 15.28
C SER A 78 24.91 -4.55 15.66
N ILE A 79 24.89 -3.80 16.76
CA ILE A 79 23.69 -3.09 17.22
C ILE A 79 24.05 -1.62 17.35
N GLU A 80 23.24 -0.77 16.73
CA GLU A 80 23.41 0.68 16.67
C GLU A 80 22.05 1.34 16.93
N LEU A 81 22.09 2.61 17.35
CA LEU A 81 20.90 3.47 17.45
C LEU A 81 20.93 4.45 16.27
N ASN A 82 19.80 4.63 15.60
CA ASN A 82 19.68 5.66 14.57
C ASN A 82 19.46 7.05 15.18
N GLU A 83 19.35 8.07 14.32
CA GLU A 83 19.13 9.46 14.74
C GLU A 83 17.80 9.64 15.51
N ASP A 84 16.82 8.78 15.25
CA ASP A 84 15.51 8.74 15.90
C ASP A 84 15.50 7.87 17.17
N SER A 85 16.66 7.43 17.64
CA SER A 85 16.82 6.53 18.81
C SER A 85 16.16 5.16 18.65
N GLU A 86 15.97 4.70 17.41
CA GLU A 86 15.48 3.37 17.08
C GLU A 86 16.63 2.37 16.92
N TYR A 87 16.35 1.10 17.19
CA TYR A 87 17.35 0.05 17.13
C TYR A 87 17.59 -0.42 15.70
N ILE A 88 18.86 -0.39 15.29
CA ILE A 88 19.34 -1.03 14.09
C ILE A 88 20.20 -2.23 14.49
N ILE A 89 19.77 -3.42 14.10
CA ILE A 89 20.54 -4.65 14.20
C ILE A 89 21.09 -4.94 12.81
N ASN A 90 22.39 -4.81 12.62
CA ASN A 90 23.04 -5.15 11.36
C ASN A 90 23.48 -6.61 11.38
N LEU A 91 23.21 -7.33 10.31
CA LEU A 91 23.58 -8.73 10.12
C LEU A 91 24.40 -8.90 8.85
N SER A 92 25.46 -9.71 8.95
CA SER A 92 26.37 -9.97 7.83
C SER A 92 25.99 -11.25 7.10
N PHE A 93 25.65 -11.13 5.82
CA PHE A 93 25.31 -12.25 4.93
C PHE A 93 26.06 -12.14 3.61
N GLN A 94 26.55 -13.27 3.10
CA GLN A 94 27.18 -13.34 1.77
C GLN A 94 26.17 -13.00 0.67
N ASP A 95 25.00 -13.63 0.72
CA ASP A 95 23.86 -13.31 -0.12
C ASP A 95 22.83 -12.52 0.70
N LYS A 96 22.60 -11.26 0.32
CA LYS A 96 21.69 -10.37 1.04
C LYS A 96 20.22 -10.78 0.92
N PHE A 97 19.84 -11.40 -0.20
CA PHE A 97 18.47 -11.83 -0.42
C PHE A 97 18.17 -13.07 0.43
N GLU A 98 19.07 -14.04 0.47
CA GLU A 98 18.96 -15.18 1.39
C GLU A 98 19.02 -14.77 2.85
N GLY A 99 19.85 -13.77 3.19
CA GLY A 99 19.85 -13.17 4.52
C GLY A 99 18.50 -12.54 4.90
N LEU A 100 17.88 -11.82 3.97
CA LEU A 100 16.56 -11.20 4.16
C LEU A 100 15.48 -12.28 4.40
N LYS A 101 15.49 -13.36 3.61
CA LYS A 101 14.58 -14.50 3.80
C LYS A 101 14.79 -15.13 5.18
N LEU A 102 16.02 -15.46 5.54
CA LEU A 102 16.32 -16.14 6.81
C LEU A 102 15.88 -15.33 8.03
N ILE A 103 16.14 -14.02 8.04
CA ILE A 103 15.67 -13.13 9.11
C ILE A 103 14.15 -13.10 9.14
N THR A 104 13.51 -12.95 7.98
CA THR A 104 12.05 -12.91 7.91
C THR A 104 11.43 -14.19 8.46
N GLU A 105 11.91 -15.36 8.04
CA GLU A 105 11.45 -16.66 8.56
C GLU A 105 11.66 -16.79 10.06
N HIS A 106 12.83 -16.36 10.55
CA HIS A 106 13.14 -16.40 11.97
C HIS A 106 12.17 -15.53 12.78
N LEU A 107 11.92 -14.29 12.35
CA LEU A 107 11.05 -13.36 13.05
C LEU A 107 9.57 -13.76 12.92
N CYS A 108 9.11 -14.18 11.73
CA CYS A 108 7.76 -14.72 11.54
C CYS A 108 7.50 -15.93 12.46
N SER A 109 8.46 -16.85 12.56
CA SER A 109 8.39 -18.00 13.47
C SER A 109 8.39 -17.60 14.94
N LEU A 110 9.29 -16.69 15.32
CA LEU A 110 9.43 -16.20 16.71
C LEU A 110 8.16 -15.53 17.21
N PHE A 111 7.57 -14.65 16.39
CA PHE A 111 6.38 -13.87 16.75
C PHE A 111 5.06 -14.51 16.33
N LYS A 112 5.11 -15.66 15.64
CA LYS A 112 3.94 -16.36 15.09
C LYS A 112 3.05 -15.43 14.27
N THR A 113 3.67 -14.60 13.43
CA THR A 113 2.99 -13.60 12.60
C THR A 113 3.42 -13.71 11.15
N ASP A 114 2.53 -13.34 10.24
CA ASP A 114 2.83 -13.24 8.81
C ASP A 114 3.45 -11.88 8.44
N ILE A 115 3.97 -11.78 7.22
CA ILE A 115 4.46 -10.51 6.68
C ILE A 115 3.26 -9.59 6.49
N SER A 116 3.34 -8.41 7.10
CA SER A 116 2.28 -7.40 7.06
C SER A 116 2.48 -6.44 5.88
N ASN A 117 3.71 -6.01 5.63
CA ASN A 117 4.02 -5.05 4.58
C ASN A 117 5.25 -5.49 3.77
N VAL A 118 5.26 -5.16 2.49
CA VAL A 118 6.40 -5.37 1.61
C VAL A 118 6.73 -4.08 0.89
N TYR A 119 7.97 -3.64 0.96
CA TYR A 119 8.47 -2.50 0.21
C TYR A 119 9.60 -2.94 -0.72
N VAL A 120 9.44 -2.72 -2.03
CA VAL A 120 10.48 -3.08 -3.00
C VAL A 120 10.74 -1.96 -4.01
N SER A 121 12.02 -1.68 -4.28
CA SER A 121 12.45 -0.69 -5.26
C SER A 121 13.11 -1.36 -6.47
N SER A 122 12.38 -1.49 -7.58
CA SER A 122 12.92 -2.10 -8.81
C SER A 122 14.03 -1.27 -9.47
N VAL A 123 14.16 0.01 -9.10
CA VAL A 123 15.27 0.89 -9.52
C VAL A 123 16.63 0.33 -9.12
N LEU A 124 16.69 -0.30 -7.95
CA LEU A 124 17.93 -0.77 -7.33
C LEU A 124 18.05 -2.28 -7.45
N HIS A 125 16.93 -2.99 -7.54
CA HIS A 125 16.86 -4.45 -7.66
C HIS A 125 15.89 -4.81 -8.78
N PRO A 126 16.34 -4.84 -10.06
CA PRO A 126 15.45 -5.08 -11.20
C PRO A 126 14.60 -6.34 -11.03
N ASP A 127 15.22 -7.50 -10.79
CA ASP A 127 14.51 -8.78 -10.60
C ASP A 127 13.95 -8.96 -9.18
N GLY A 128 14.17 -7.96 -8.32
CA GLY A 128 13.80 -8.00 -6.92
C GLY A 128 12.29 -8.19 -6.68
N PRO A 129 11.40 -7.39 -7.28
CA PRO A 129 9.96 -7.55 -7.09
C PRO A 129 9.46 -8.95 -7.44
N ALA A 130 9.88 -9.51 -8.58
CA ALA A 130 9.45 -10.83 -9.03
C ALA A 130 9.89 -11.92 -8.05
N ASN A 131 11.19 -11.98 -7.75
CA ASN A 131 11.76 -13.00 -6.86
C ASN A 131 11.21 -12.90 -5.43
N LEU A 132 11.03 -11.68 -4.93
CA LEU A 132 10.47 -11.44 -3.59
C LEU A 132 9.00 -11.84 -3.54
N MET A 133 8.23 -11.51 -4.57
CA MET A 133 6.81 -11.87 -4.64
C MET A 133 6.59 -13.37 -4.78
N GLU A 134 7.36 -14.05 -5.63
CA GLU A 134 7.31 -15.50 -5.78
C GLU A 134 7.53 -16.20 -4.42
N TRP A 135 8.61 -15.84 -3.73
CA TRP A 135 8.89 -16.38 -2.40
C TRP A 135 7.81 -16.05 -1.36
N ILE A 136 7.29 -14.82 -1.31
CA ILE A 136 6.24 -14.45 -0.35
C ILE A 136 4.95 -15.22 -0.62
N LEU A 137 4.58 -15.42 -1.88
CA LEU A 137 3.37 -16.15 -2.26
C LEU A 137 3.47 -17.66 -2.00
N GLU A 138 4.67 -18.23 -2.07
CA GLU A 138 4.92 -19.59 -1.55
C GLU A 138 4.72 -19.66 -0.04
N ARG A 139 5.00 -18.56 0.68
CA ARG A 139 4.96 -18.49 2.14
C ARG A 139 3.57 -18.19 2.72
N GLN A 140 2.80 -17.30 2.11
CA GLN A 140 1.49 -16.86 2.62
C GLN A 140 0.50 -16.57 1.49
N LYS A 141 -0.77 -16.91 1.73
CA LYS A 141 -1.84 -16.77 0.74
C LYS A 141 -2.30 -15.32 0.50
N GLY A 142 -2.03 -14.42 1.44
CA GLY A 142 -2.39 -13.01 1.32
C GLY A 142 -1.49 -12.14 2.19
N PHE A 143 -1.37 -10.87 1.84
CA PHE A 143 -0.60 -9.92 2.65
C PHE A 143 -1.24 -8.53 2.57
N PRO A 144 -1.35 -7.81 3.71
CA PRO A 144 -2.13 -6.58 3.77
C PRO A 144 -1.66 -5.48 2.82
N ASP A 145 -0.34 -5.26 2.69
CA ASP A 145 0.22 -4.10 2.01
C ASP A 145 1.44 -4.40 1.13
N PHE A 146 1.30 -4.17 -0.18
CA PHE A 146 2.43 -4.12 -1.12
C PHE A 146 2.75 -2.68 -1.50
N ILE A 147 4.00 -2.26 -1.36
CA ILE A 147 4.49 -0.96 -1.82
C ILE A 147 5.64 -1.18 -2.79
N GLN A 148 5.42 -0.87 -4.07
CA GLN A 148 6.47 -0.93 -5.09
C GLN A 148 6.84 0.46 -5.58
N LYS A 149 8.15 0.74 -5.59
CA LYS A 149 8.74 1.93 -6.19
C LYS A 149 9.48 1.55 -7.48
N CYS A 150 8.93 1.95 -8.62
CA CYS A 150 9.54 1.71 -9.94
C CYS A 150 10.21 2.98 -10.46
N GLY A 151 11.36 2.85 -11.15
CA GLY A 151 12.04 3.98 -11.83
C GLY A 151 11.92 3.93 -13.35
N ARG A 152 11.67 2.74 -13.89
CA ARG A 152 11.12 2.47 -15.23
C ARG A 152 10.14 1.31 -15.08
N ARG A 153 9.06 1.28 -15.85
CA ARG A 153 8.22 0.06 -15.94
C ARG A 153 8.98 -0.92 -16.82
N THR A 154 9.89 -1.72 -16.24
CA THR A 154 10.38 -2.94 -16.87
C THR A 154 9.37 -4.07 -16.59
N ASP A 155 9.54 -5.22 -17.26
CA ASP A 155 8.73 -6.44 -17.13
C ASP A 155 8.45 -6.87 -15.67
N THR A 156 9.28 -6.41 -14.73
CA THR A 156 9.18 -6.66 -13.28
C THR A 156 8.02 -5.96 -12.57
N ALA A 157 7.53 -4.84 -13.12
CA ALA A 157 6.29 -4.21 -12.65
C ALA A 157 5.06 -4.99 -13.14
N ASP A 158 5.13 -5.60 -14.32
CA ASP A 158 4.07 -6.47 -14.83
C ASP A 158 4.01 -7.76 -14.01
N THR A 159 5.16 -8.35 -13.64
CA THR A 159 5.20 -9.51 -12.75
C THR A 159 4.58 -9.21 -11.38
N ALA A 160 4.95 -8.12 -10.71
CA ALA A 160 4.35 -7.80 -9.42
C ALA A 160 2.83 -7.55 -9.53
N ILE A 161 2.39 -6.82 -10.56
CA ILE A 161 0.97 -6.54 -10.80
C ILE A 161 0.17 -7.83 -11.11
N GLU A 162 0.73 -8.77 -11.90
CA GLU A 162 0.11 -10.06 -12.20
C GLU A 162 -0.04 -10.94 -10.95
N HIS A 163 0.95 -10.90 -10.05
CA HIS A 163 1.00 -11.71 -8.82
C HIS A 163 0.19 -11.12 -7.65
N ILE A 164 -0.21 -9.84 -7.74
CA ILE A 164 -1.05 -9.14 -6.74
C ILE A 164 -2.56 -9.40 -6.95
N SER A 165 -2.92 -10.24 -7.92
CA SER A 165 -4.30 -10.56 -8.30
C SER A 165 -5.16 -11.25 -7.21
N ASP A 166 -4.68 -11.38 -5.96
CA ASP A 166 -5.55 -11.83 -4.87
C ASP A 166 -6.49 -10.70 -4.42
N LYS A 167 -7.78 -11.05 -4.35
CA LYS A 167 -8.94 -10.14 -4.33
C LYS A 167 -9.09 -9.34 -3.03
N GLU A 168 -8.19 -9.51 -2.07
CA GLU A 168 -8.28 -8.93 -0.74
C GLU A 168 -7.16 -7.95 -0.37
N ASN A 169 -6.09 -7.86 -1.15
CA ASN A 169 -4.89 -7.08 -0.79
C ASN A 169 -5.06 -5.56 -1.03
N ARG A 170 -4.38 -4.75 -0.21
CA ARG A 170 -4.16 -3.32 -0.47
C ARG A 170 -2.79 -3.14 -1.13
N THR A 171 -2.78 -2.44 -2.26
CA THR A 171 -1.58 -2.29 -3.08
C THR A 171 -1.33 -0.83 -3.37
N ILE A 172 -0.13 -0.39 -3.02
CA ILE A 172 0.41 0.93 -3.34
C ILE A 172 1.47 0.74 -4.42
N PHE A 173 1.22 1.32 -5.58
CA PHE A 173 2.09 1.24 -6.73
C PHE A 173 2.57 2.65 -7.10
N SER A 174 3.86 2.91 -6.94
CA SER A 174 4.47 4.21 -7.28
C SER A 174 5.40 4.04 -8.47
N VAL A 175 5.13 4.77 -9.56
CA VAL A 175 5.97 4.75 -10.77
C VAL A 175 6.62 6.12 -10.93
N LEU A 176 7.95 6.19 -10.77
CA LEU A 176 8.73 7.42 -10.91
C LEU A 176 9.11 7.76 -12.36
N ASP A 177 8.73 6.93 -13.35
CA ASP A 177 9.26 7.12 -14.70
C ASP A 177 8.68 8.38 -15.35
N LYS A 178 9.56 9.34 -15.65
CA LYS A 178 9.25 10.57 -16.39
C LYS A 178 9.35 10.38 -17.91
N ASN A 179 9.86 9.24 -18.38
CA ASN A 179 10.07 8.98 -19.79
C ASN A 179 8.84 8.27 -20.39
N GLN A 180 8.22 8.98 -21.34
CA GLN A 180 6.95 8.69 -21.99
C GLN A 180 6.99 7.50 -22.97
N GLY A 181 7.24 6.28 -22.47
CA GLY A 181 6.84 5.08 -23.20
C GLY A 181 5.33 4.92 -23.12
N SER A 182 4.66 4.52 -24.21
CA SER A 182 3.24 4.14 -24.17
C SER A 182 3.10 2.92 -23.26
N VAL A 183 2.75 3.17 -22.01
CA VAL A 183 2.58 2.13 -21.01
C VAL A 183 1.20 1.51 -21.23
N THR A 184 1.12 0.26 -21.70
CA THR A 184 -0.12 -0.50 -21.68
C THR A 184 -0.34 -1.00 -20.25
N ALA A 185 -1.26 -0.40 -19.49
CA ALA A 185 -1.71 -0.88 -18.18
C ALA A 185 -2.55 -2.16 -18.34
N SER A 186 -1.98 -3.20 -18.96
CA SER A 186 -2.73 -4.32 -19.54
C SER A 186 -3.45 -5.22 -18.53
N LYS A 187 -3.30 -5.02 -17.22
CA LYS A 187 -4.20 -5.49 -16.16
C LYS A 187 -3.78 -4.93 -14.80
N MET A 188 -4.24 -3.74 -14.42
CA MET A 188 -4.11 -3.29 -13.02
C MET A 188 -5.32 -3.77 -12.24
N GLU A 189 -5.17 -4.85 -11.49
CA GLU A 189 -6.24 -5.44 -10.69
C GLU A 189 -5.93 -5.40 -9.19
N GLY A 190 -6.95 -5.32 -8.36
CA GLY A 190 -6.80 -5.39 -6.91
C GLY A 190 -8.03 -4.87 -6.15
N LYS A 191 -8.09 -5.08 -4.84
CA LYS A 191 -9.17 -4.47 -4.03
C LYS A 191 -8.95 -2.97 -3.91
N TRP A 192 -7.71 -2.58 -3.61
CA TRP A 192 -7.32 -1.20 -3.38
C TRP A 192 -6.03 -0.88 -4.11
N LEU A 193 -6.07 0.11 -5.00
CA LEU A 193 -4.92 0.58 -5.76
C LEU A 193 -4.63 2.04 -5.38
N ASN A 194 -3.41 2.31 -4.94
CA ASN A 194 -2.90 3.65 -4.75
C ASN A 194 -1.76 3.89 -5.75
N LEU A 195 -2.05 4.61 -6.83
CA LEU A 195 -1.12 4.97 -7.88
C LEU A 195 -0.53 6.35 -7.59
N ARG A 196 0.80 6.46 -7.52
CA ARG A 196 1.50 7.74 -7.29
C ARG A 196 2.38 8.11 -8.48
N GLN A 197 2.60 9.42 -8.66
CA GLN A 197 3.44 10.00 -9.72
C GLN A 197 2.93 9.64 -11.12
N CYS A 198 1.62 9.72 -11.30
CA CYS A 198 0.90 9.19 -12.46
C CYS A 198 0.91 10.10 -13.70
N PHE A 199 2.03 10.79 -13.99
CA PHE A 199 2.16 11.64 -15.17
C PHE A 199 1.97 10.87 -16.50
N TRP A 200 2.19 9.56 -16.46
CA TRP A 200 2.02 8.63 -17.58
C TRP A 200 0.59 8.11 -17.74
N LEU A 201 -0.29 8.30 -16.75
CA LEU A 201 -1.62 7.68 -16.73
C LEU A 201 -2.53 8.33 -17.77
N THR A 202 -2.88 7.57 -18.80
CA THR A 202 -3.83 7.98 -19.83
C THR A 202 -5.25 7.53 -19.49
N LEU A 203 -6.24 8.06 -20.21
CA LEU A 203 -7.63 7.56 -20.14
C LEU A 203 -7.71 6.05 -20.45
N ASP A 204 -6.99 5.57 -21.46
CA ASP A 204 -7.02 4.15 -21.84
C ASP A 204 -6.47 3.26 -20.73
N ASN A 205 -5.44 3.73 -20.01
CA ASN A 205 -4.95 3.04 -18.82
C ASN A 205 -5.98 3.03 -17.69
N LEU A 206 -6.64 4.16 -17.43
CA LEU A 206 -7.67 4.26 -16.40
C LEU A 206 -8.85 3.31 -16.70
N LEU A 207 -9.24 3.20 -17.97
CA LEU A 207 -10.31 2.30 -18.41
C LEU A 207 -9.95 0.81 -18.29
N SER A 208 -8.67 0.45 -18.22
CA SER A 208 -8.22 -0.92 -18.00
C SER A 208 -7.99 -1.28 -16.53
N VAL A 209 -8.15 -0.33 -15.60
CA VAL A 209 -8.06 -0.59 -14.16
C VAL A 209 -9.29 -1.36 -13.67
N ASN A 210 -9.06 -2.48 -12.98
CA ASN A 210 -10.10 -3.32 -12.38
C ASN A 210 -9.90 -3.41 -10.86
N CYS A 211 -10.38 -2.40 -10.13
CA CYS A 211 -10.34 -2.41 -8.67
C CYS A 211 -11.63 -1.91 -8.00
N SER A 212 -11.72 -2.09 -6.67
CA SER A 212 -12.82 -1.54 -5.88
C SER A 212 -12.53 -0.11 -5.42
N VAL A 213 -11.31 0.16 -4.98
CA VAL A 213 -10.88 1.51 -4.57
C VAL A 213 -9.64 1.94 -5.35
N LEU A 214 -9.71 3.12 -5.95
CA LEU A 214 -8.59 3.71 -6.69
C LEU A 214 -8.23 5.08 -6.09
N ASN A 215 -6.95 5.31 -5.84
CA ASN A 215 -6.41 6.62 -5.52
C ASN A 215 -5.24 6.92 -6.46
N VAL A 216 -5.29 8.04 -7.18
CA VAL A 216 -4.29 8.46 -8.17
C VAL A 216 -3.78 9.84 -7.78
N THR A 217 -2.45 9.98 -7.63
CA THR A 217 -1.80 11.27 -7.40
C THR A 217 -0.92 11.68 -8.57
N GLU A 218 -0.78 13.00 -8.78
CA GLU A 218 0.10 13.59 -9.79
C GLU A 218 -0.21 13.10 -11.23
N SER A 219 -1.49 13.00 -11.60
CA SER A 219 -1.89 12.68 -12.98
C SER A 219 -1.98 13.94 -13.86
N GLN A 220 -1.98 13.73 -15.18
CA GLN A 220 -2.22 14.79 -16.17
C GLN A 220 -3.63 14.68 -16.80
N LEU A 221 -4.52 13.90 -16.19
CA LEU A 221 -5.87 13.69 -16.70
C LEU A 221 -6.65 15.02 -16.74
N LYS A 222 -7.46 15.18 -17.78
CA LYS A 222 -8.24 16.39 -18.05
C LYS A 222 -9.73 16.16 -17.85
N ASN A 223 -10.49 17.24 -17.66
CA ASN A 223 -11.95 17.20 -17.53
C ASN A 223 -12.60 16.49 -18.74
N VAL A 224 -12.08 16.71 -19.95
CA VAL A 224 -12.57 16.05 -21.17
C VAL A 224 -12.32 14.53 -21.17
N GLU A 225 -11.23 14.08 -20.57
CA GLU A 225 -10.91 12.65 -20.45
C GLU A 225 -11.77 12.02 -19.36
N MET A 226 -11.93 12.71 -18.22
CA MET A 226 -12.82 12.25 -17.15
C MET A 226 -14.29 12.24 -17.57
N ASN A 227 -14.76 13.17 -18.42
CA ASN A 227 -16.08 13.10 -19.04
C ASN A 227 -16.26 11.81 -19.85
N ARG A 228 -15.26 11.43 -20.65
CA ARG A 228 -15.26 10.18 -21.43
C ARG A 228 -15.24 8.97 -20.50
N PHE A 229 -14.45 9.00 -19.43
CA PHE A 229 -14.44 7.97 -18.40
C PHE A 229 -15.84 7.81 -17.78
N LEU A 230 -16.49 8.89 -17.35
CA LEU A 230 -17.83 8.84 -16.74
C LEU A 230 -18.86 8.23 -17.70
N LYS A 231 -18.84 8.62 -18.98
CA LYS A 231 -19.69 8.03 -20.02
C LYS A 231 -19.45 6.53 -20.18
N LYS A 232 -18.18 6.10 -20.19
CA LYS A 232 -17.85 4.67 -20.23
C LYS A 232 -18.26 3.93 -18.98
N TRP A 233 -18.08 4.52 -17.80
CA TRP A 233 -18.52 3.93 -16.53
C TRP A 233 -20.05 3.71 -16.49
N MET A 234 -20.83 4.66 -17.01
CA MET A 234 -22.30 4.52 -17.11
C MET A 234 -22.75 3.36 -18.02
N GLU A 235 -21.87 2.90 -18.91
CA GLU A 235 -22.12 1.81 -19.86
C GLU A 235 -21.43 0.49 -19.48
N SER A 236 -20.51 0.50 -18.52
CA SER A 236 -19.68 -0.66 -18.15
C SER A 236 -20.20 -1.41 -16.93
N ASP A 237 -19.49 -2.47 -16.57
CA ASP A 237 -19.64 -3.27 -15.34
C ASP A 237 -18.45 -3.06 -14.37
N MET A 238 -17.74 -1.94 -14.51
CA MET A 238 -16.60 -1.58 -13.66
C MET A 238 -16.97 -1.63 -12.17
N LYS A 239 -16.05 -2.16 -11.36
CA LYS A 239 -16.29 -2.50 -9.94
C LYS A 239 -15.92 -1.39 -8.95
N PHE A 240 -15.63 -0.19 -9.45
CA PHE A 240 -15.30 0.95 -8.59
C PHE A 240 -16.40 1.17 -7.55
N LYS A 241 -15.97 1.25 -6.31
CA LYS A 241 -16.76 1.70 -5.17
C LYS A 241 -16.34 3.11 -4.76
N GLU A 242 -15.05 3.40 -4.82
CA GLU A 242 -14.50 4.74 -4.59
C GLU A 242 -13.33 5.01 -5.55
N MET A 243 -13.27 6.21 -6.11
CA MET A 243 -12.18 6.67 -6.96
C MET A 243 -11.79 8.10 -6.61
N LYS A 244 -10.51 8.32 -6.36
CA LYS A 244 -9.89 9.62 -6.12
C LYS A 244 -8.80 9.85 -7.15
N VAL A 245 -8.85 10.96 -7.88
CA VAL A 245 -7.87 11.28 -8.92
C VAL A 245 -7.49 12.75 -8.79
N HIS A 246 -6.21 13.01 -8.50
CA HIS A 246 -5.66 14.36 -8.63
C HIS A 246 -5.43 14.67 -10.11
N MET A 247 -6.10 15.70 -10.60
CA MET A 247 -6.12 16.09 -12.01
C MET A 247 -6.01 17.62 -12.16
N GLU A 248 -6.27 18.16 -13.35
CA GLU A 248 -6.43 19.61 -13.50
C GLU A 248 -7.61 20.15 -12.66
N VAL A 249 -7.72 21.49 -12.56
CA VAL A 249 -8.85 22.12 -11.86
C VAL A 249 -10.16 21.63 -12.45
N ILE A 250 -11.08 21.20 -11.59
CA ILE A 250 -12.35 20.60 -12.04
C ILE A 250 -13.26 21.69 -12.60
N ASP A 251 -13.58 21.55 -13.88
CA ASP A 251 -14.59 22.34 -14.57
C ASP A 251 -15.84 21.46 -14.72
N SER A 252 -16.88 21.78 -13.95
CA SER A 252 -18.13 21.00 -13.92
C SER A 252 -18.86 21.02 -15.27
N ASP A 253 -18.79 22.12 -16.02
CA ASP A 253 -19.47 22.26 -17.31
C ASP A 253 -18.83 21.35 -18.36
N VAL A 254 -17.49 21.25 -18.33
CA VAL A 254 -16.73 20.33 -19.20
C VAL A 254 -16.89 18.88 -18.74
N LEU A 255 -16.73 18.63 -17.44
CA LEU A 255 -16.79 17.28 -16.85
C LEU A 255 -18.14 16.60 -17.10
N PHE A 256 -19.25 17.34 -17.03
CA PHE A 256 -20.60 16.81 -17.21
C PHE A 256 -21.20 17.07 -18.59
N SER A 257 -20.43 17.63 -19.53
CA SER A 257 -20.92 17.93 -20.88
C SER A 257 -21.54 16.71 -21.56
N GLY A 258 -22.80 16.86 -21.99
CA GLY A 258 -23.59 15.80 -22.63
C GLY A 258 -23.93 14.63 -21.71
N THR A 259 -23.88 14.81 -20.39
CA THR A 259 -24.26 13.82 -19.38
C THR A 259 -25.41 14.35 -18.54
N SER A 260 -26.47 13.54 -18.37
CA SER A 260 -27.57 13.90 -17.46
C SER A 260 -27.11 13.69 -16.02
N VAL A 261 -27.01 14.78 -15.26
CA VAL A 261 -26.58 14.77 -13.85
C VAL A 261 -27.69 15.33 -12.96
N THR A 262 -27.84 14.75 -11.77
CA THR A 262 -28.74 15.29 -10.74
C THR A 262 -27.90 15.96 -9.67
N LYS A 263 -27.96 17.29 -9.59
CA LYS A 263 -27.32 18.03 -8.50
C LYS A 263 -28.03 17.72 -7.18
N ARG A 264 -27.25 17.47 -6.13
CA ARG A 264 -27.75 17.29 -4.76
C ARG A 264 -27.47 18.55 -3.96
N GLU A 265 -28.46 18.97 -3.20
CA GLU A 265 -28.35 20.11 -2.30
C GLU A 265 -27.35 19.81 -1.17
N VAL A 266 -26.64 20.85 -0.73
CA VAL A 266 -25.52 20.74 0.24
C VAL A 266 -26.00 20.28 1.62
N ASP A 267 -27.26 20.52 1.95
CA ASP A 267 -27.91 20.08 3.19
C ASP A 267 -28.29 18.59 3.20
N VAL A 268 -28.24 17.92 2.04
CA VAL A 268 -28.51 16.48 1.94
C VAL A 268 -27.28 15.70 2.39
N LYS A 269 -27.32 15.26 3.65
CA LYS A 269 -26.30 14.41 4.26
C LYS A 269 -26.48 12.95 3.88
N ARG A 270 -25.44 12.34 3.33
CA ARG A 270 -25.41 10.89 3.04
C ARG A 270 -24.18 10.25 3.67
N ILE A 271 -24.38 9.14 4.35
CA ILE A 271 -23.31 8.40 5.04
C ILE A 271 -22.81 7.30 4.12
N TYR A 272 -21.52 7.33 3.81
CA TYR A 272 -20.86 6.27 3.07
C TYR A 272 -19.83 5.55 3.96
N PRO A 273 -19.97 4.23 4.18
CA PRO A 273 -18.99 3.49 4.98
C PRO A 273 -17.64 3.50 4.27
N ARG A 274 -16.56 3.88 4.98
CA ARG A 274 -15.22 3.78 4.41
C ARG A 274 -14.82 2.31 4.28
N PHE A 275 -14.03 2.00 3.26
CA PHE A 275 -13.54 0.63 3.06
C PHE A 275 -12.35 0.28 3.97
N ASP A 276 -11.62 1.26 4.50
CA ASP A 276 -10.38 1.07 5.28
C ASP A 276 -10.58 1.08 6.79
N SER A 277 -11.78 1.39 7.26
CA SER A 277 -12.00 1.67 8.66
C SER A 277 -13.47 1.51 9.02
N SER A 278 -13.74 1.36 10.31
CA SER A 278 -15.09 1.48 10.87
C SER A 278 -15.67 2.90 10.81
N SER A 279 -15.00 3.82 10.10
CA SER A 279 -15.45 5.20 9.94
C SER A 279 -16.31 5.36 8.69
N CYS A 280 -17.02 6.48 8.58
CA CYS A 280 -17.85 6.82 7.43
C CYS A 280 -17.46 8.19 6.87
N TYR A 281 -17.64 8.40 5.57
CA TYR A 281 -17.72 9.74 4.99
C TYR A 281 -19.12 10.29 5.19
N GLU A 282 -19.21 11.52 5.69
CA GLU A 282 -20.39 12.36 5.52
C GLU A 282 -20.23 13.08 4.17
N ILE A 283 -21.09 12.75 3.23
CA ILE A 283 -21.12 13.35 1.89
C ILE A 283 -22.25 14.37 1.86
N ASN A 284 -21.90 15.63 1.61
CA ASN A 284 -22.81 16.75 1.51
C ASN A 284 -22.91 17.20 0.05
N GLY A 285 -24.11 17.18 -0.54
CA GLY A 285 -24.32 17.55 -1.94
C GLY A 285 -23.68 16.61 -2.96
N GLY A 286 -23.09 17.21 -4.01
CA GLY A 286 -22.46 16.53 -5.14
C GLY A 286 -23.38 16.34 -6.36
N PHE A 287 -22.86 15.65 -7.37
CA PHE A 287 -23.60 15.35 -8.61
C PHE A 287 -23.79 13.86 -8.77
N ASP A 288 -25.05 13.42 -8.84
CA ASP A 288 -25.38 12.03 -9.06
C ASP A 288 -25.47 11.73 -10.57
N ILE A 289 -24.81 10.65 -10.97
CA ILE A 289 -24.95 10.01 -12.28
C ILE A 289 -25.47 8.59 -12.10
N LYS A 290 -26.22 8.11 -13.10
CA LYS A 290 -26.86 6.80 -13.05
C LYS A 290 -26.28 5.89 -14.13
N ARG A 291 -25.81 4.72 -13.71
CA ARG A 291 -25.36 3.65 -14.60
C ARG A 291 -26.54 2.87 -15.17
N LYS A 292 -26.34 2.20 -16.31
CA LYS A 292 -27.38 1.40 -17.00
C LYS A 292 -28.05 0.33 -16.12
N ASP A 293 -27.32 -0.22 -15.14
CA ASP A 293 -27.83 -1.23 -14.19
C ASP A 293 -28.58 -0.61 -12.99
N GLY A 294 -28.71 0.71 -12.97
CA GLY A 294 -29.38 1.48 -11.92
C GLY A 294 -28.49 1.83 -10.73
N MET A 295 -27.20 1.47 -10.73
CA MET A 295 -26.27 1.97 -9.72
C MET A 295 -26.11 3.48 -9.85
N ILE A 296 -25.93 4.15 -8.72
CA ILE A 296 -25.73 5.60 -8.65
C ILE A 296 -24.29 5.84 -8.24
N ALA A 297 -23.61 6.75 -8.92
CA ALA A 297 -22.37 7.33 -8.44
C ALA A 297 -22.58 8.81 -8.11
N THR A 298 -21.92 9.28 -7.06
CA THR A 298 -21.85 10.69 -6.70
C THR A 298 -20.44 11.20 -6.95
N ILE A 299 -20.35 12.28 -7.72
CA ILE A 299 -19.13 13.07 -7.85
C ILE A 299 -19.17 14.15 -6.78
N ILE A 300 -18.22 14.09 -5.85
CA ILE A 300 -18.12 15.01 -4.73
C ILE A 300 -17.35 16.24 -5.20
N GLN A 301 -17.90 17.41 -4.86
CA GLN A 301 -17.26 18.69 -5.10
C GLN A 301 -17.01 19.32 -3.73
N ASP A 302 -15.93 18.91 -3.07
CA ASP A 302 -15.50 19.57 -1.83
C ASP A 302 -14.74 20.85 -2.20
N GLN A 303 -15.01 21.93 -1.48
CA GLN A 303 -14.51 23.29 -1.78
C GLN A 303 -13.36 23.69 -0.83
N GLY A 304 -12.68 22.70 -0.24
CA GLY A 304 -11.47 22.95 0.53
C GLY A 304 -10.32 23.47 -0.37
N PRO A 305 -9.39 24.28 0.17
CA PRO A 305 -8.32 24.93 -0.62
C PRO A 305 -7.40 23.96 -1.40
N ASP A 306 -7.34 22.68 -1.01
CA ASP A 306 -6.56 21.64 -1.72
C ASP A 306 -7.44 20.66 -2.55
N GLN A 307 -8.76 20.89 -2.64
CA GLN A 307 -9.72 19.93 -3.20
C GLN A 307 -10.18 20.28 -4.63
N GLU A 308 -9.88 21.47 -5.16
CA GLU A 308 -10.29 21.90 -6.52
C GLU A 308 -9.75 21.02 -7.64
N ARG A 309 -8.68 20.25 -7.35
CA ARG A 309 -8.03 19.32 -8.28
C ARG A 309 -8.30 17.85 -7.96
N LEU A 310 -9.10 17.56 -6.93
CA LEU A 310 -9.42 16.18 -6.54
C LEU A 310 -10.76 15.76 -7.13
N PHE A 311 -10.73 14.98 -8.20
CA PHE A 311 -11.92 14.28 -8.64
C PHE A 311 -12.20 13.13 -7.66
N HIS A 312 -13.36 13.15 -7.01
CA HIS A 312 -13.78 12.11 -6.06
C HIS A 312 -15.14 11.54 -6.46
N MET A 313 -15.16 10.27 -6.87
CA MET A 313 -16.36 9.52 -7.21
C MET A 313 -16.59 8.42 -6.18
N ILE A 314 -17.82 8.34 -5.68
CA ILE A 314 -18.29 7.25 -4.82
C ILE A 314 -19.47 6.56 -5.48
N VAL A 315 -19.46 5.24 -5.51
CA VAL A 315 -20.53 4.40 -6.07
C VAL A 315 -21.32 3.79 -4.92
N TRP A 316 -22.64 4.03 -4.95
CA TRP A 316 -23.57 3.51 -3.97
C TRP A 316 -23.94 2.08 -4.30
N GLU A 317 -23.64 1.15 -3.39
CA GLU A 317 -24.16 -0.21 -3.49
C GLU A 317 -25.68 -0.18 -3.35
N LYS A 318 -26.39 -0.96 -4.18
CA LYS A 318 -27.79 -1.25 -3.90
C LYS A 318 -27.84 -1.87 -2.51
N LYS A 319 -28.62 -1.29 -1.60
CA LYS A 319 -28.91 -1.96 -0.32
C LYS A 319 -29.36 -3.37 -0.66
N ALA A 320 -28.56 -4.35 -0.31
CA ALA A 320 -29.05 -5.72 -0.29
C ALA A 320 -30.20 -5.70 0.71
N ASP A 321 -31.37 -6.19 0.30
CA ASP A 321 -32.43 -6.57 1.23
C ASP A 321 -31.90 -7.75 2.07
N LYS A 322 -30.98 -7.46 2.99
CA LYS A 322 -30.61 -8.39 4.04
C LYS A 322 -31.68 -8.23 5.11
N PRO A 323 -32.50 -9.25 5.37
CA PRO A 323 -33.37 -9.22 6.52
C PRO A 323 -32.47 -9.02 7.74
N LEU A 324 -32.83 -8.02 8.56
CA LEU A 324 -32.31 -7.89 9.91
C LEU A 324 -32.70 -9.19 10.63
N PHE A 325 -31.76 -10.12 10.75
CA PHE A 325 -31.97 -11.28 11.61
C PHE A 325 -31.87 -10.79 13.06
N ASN A 326 -32.95 -11.10 13.79
CA ASN A 326 -33.15 -10.88 15.22
C ASN A 326 -32.04 -11.48 16.09
#